data_AF-A0A7C6BJF4-F1
#
_entry.id   AF-A0A7C6BJF4-F1
#
_cell.length_a   1.000
_cell.length_b   1.000
_cell.length_c   1.000
_cell.angle_alpha   90.00
_cell.angle_beta   90.00
_cell.angle_gamma   90.00
#
_symmetry.space_group_name_H-M   'P 1'
#
loop_
_entity.id
_entity.type
_entity.pdbx_description
1 polymer ?
#
loop_
_entity_poly.entity_id
_entity_poly.type
_entity_poly.pdbx_seq_one_letter_code
_entity_poly.pdbx_strand_id
1 'polypeptide(L)'
;MNIQKIIFDLLILILPTLITVIFSKFGLDRIKFQRYQRLIQIAEEAVLWAEDAYPKNQGSEKLLKAIQYFRDAAIQAGFWIADEEAEKKVRVAYQALKYAFPVETLKN
;
A
#
# COMPACT_ATOMS: atom_id res chain seq x y z
N MET A 1 19.87 -40.03 33.18
CA MET A 1 19.65 -38.89 32.26
C MET A 1 18.38 -39.19 31.48
N ASN A 2 17.29 -38.45 31.71
CA ASN A 2 15.98 -38.79 31.14
C ASN A 2 15.97 -38.43 29.65
N ILE A 3 15.89 -39.44 28.78
CA ILE A 3 15.82 -39.29 27.32
C ILE A 3 14.73 -38.30 26.91
N GLN A 4 13.61 -38.28 27.63
CA GLN A 4 12.53 -37.30 27.44
C GLN A 4 12.97 -35.84 27.63
N LYS A 5 13.84 -35.54 28.61
CA LYS A 5 14.38 -34.19 28.82
C LYS A 5 15.28 -33.77 27.66
N ILE A 6 16.13 -34.68 27.18
CA ILE A 6 17.03 -34.41 26.05
C ILE A 6 16.23 -34.08 24.79
N ILE A 7 15.16 -34.83 24.52
CA ILE A 7 14.28 -34.58 23.38
C ILE A 7 13.60 -33.21 23.49
N PHE A 8 13.13 -32.86 24.69
CA PHE A 8 12.49 -31.55 24.94
C PHE A 8 13.48 -30.39 24.79
N ASP A 9 14.70 -30.53 25.31
CA ASP A 9 15.75 -29.53 25.19
C ASP A 9 16.19 -29.35 23.73
N LEU A 10 16.29 -30.44 22.97
CA LEU A 10 16.56 -30.38 21.53
C LEU A 10 15.43 -29.68 20.75
N LEU A 11 14.18 -29.98 21.11
CA LEU A 11 13.01 -29.35 20.49
C LEU A 11 13.00 -27.85 20.74
N ILE A 12 13.25 -27.41 21.98
CA ILE A 12 13.33 -25.98 22.34
C ILE A 12 14.47 -25.28 21.59
N LEU A 13 15.60 -25.97 21.36
CA LEU A 13 16.72 -25.42 20.62
C LEU A 13 16.40 -25.24 19.13
N ILE A 14 15.70 -26.19 18.52
CA ILE A 14 15.50 -26.24 17.06
C ILE A 14 14.22 -25.49 16.63
N LEU A 15 13.18 -25.45 17.47
CA LEU A 15 11.89 -24.81 17.16
C LEU A 15 12.02 -23.35 16.66
N PRO A 16 12.77 -22.45 17.34
CA PRO A 16 12.85 -21.05 16.95
C PRO A 16 13.47 -20.88 15.57
N THR A 17 14.48 -21.70 15.26
CA THR A 17 15.13 -21.76 13.94
C THR A 17 14.17 -22.24 12.86
N LEU A 18 13.42 -23.32 13.11
CA LEU A 18 12.42 -23.81 12.16
C LEU A 18 11.32 -22.78 11.90
N ILE A 19 10.82 -22.13 12.96
CA ILE A 19 9.88 -21.03 12.85
C ILE A 19 10.48 -19.90 11.99
N THR A 20 11.70 -19.45 12.29
CA THR A 20 12.36 -18.38 11.54
C THR A 20 12.54 -18.72 10.05
N VAL A 21 12.92 -19.96 9.73
CA VAL A 21 13.06 -20.43 8.35
C VAL A 21 11.72 -20.50 7.64
N ILE A 22 10.66 -20.97 8.32
CA ILE A 22 9.30 -20.99 7.79
C ILE A 22 8.83 -19.56 7.52
N PHE A 23 8.97 -18.63 8.48
CA PHE A 23 8.61 -17.23 8.30
C PHE A 23 9.41 -16.53 7.19
N SER A 24 10.70 -16.86 7.05
CA SER A 24 11.55 -16.35 5.96
C SER A 24 11.15 -16.92 4.60
N LYS A 25 10.77 -18.20 4.52
CA LYS A 25 10.38 -18.88 3.28
C LYS A 25 8.96 -18.53 2.84
N PHE A 26 8.08 -18.26 3.79
CA PHE A 26 6.74 -17.73 3.53
C PHE A 26 6.76 -16.27 3.05
N GLY A 27 7.92 -15.61 3.10
CA GLY A 27 8.13 -14.33 2.45
C GLY A 27 6.95 -13.40 2.69
N LEU A 28 6.66 -13.10 3.96
CA LEU A 28 5.88 -11.90 4.28
C LEU A 28 6.68 -10.75 3.70
N ASP A 29 6.31 -10.44 2.48
CA ASP A 29 7.16 -9.96 1.42
C ASP A 29 7.33 -8.46 1.67
N ARG A 30 8.08 -8.09 2.72
CA ARG A 30 8.21 -6.69 3.17
C ARG A 30 8.51 -5.77 2.00
N ILE A 31 9.30 -6.25 1.03
CA ILE A 31 9.63 -5.54 -0.20
C ILE A 31 8.41 -5.39 -1.12
N LYS A 32 7.62 -6.45 -1.38
CA LYS A 32 6.40 -6.30 -2.19
C LYS A 32 5.35 -5.47 -1.46
N PHE A 33 5.17 -5.67 -0.15
CA PHE A 33 4.26 -4.88 0.66
C PHE A 33 4.64 -3.39 0.66
N GLN A 34 5.92 -3.06 0.85
CA GLN A 34 6.42 -1.69 0.73
C GLN A 34 6.20 -1.12 -0.68
N ARG A 35 6.39 -1.91 -1.73
CA ARG A 35 6.10 -1.49 -3.11
C ARG A 35 4.62 -1.20 -3.32
N TYR A 36 3.73 -2.04 -2.82
CA TYR A 36 2.29 -1.82 -2.87
C TYR A 36 1.85 -0.62 -2.03
N GLN A 37 2.40 -0.45 -0.83
CA GLN A 37 2.16 0.73 0.00
C GLN A 37 2.60 2.01 -0.71
N ARG A 38 3.76 1.98 -1.37
CA ARG A 38 4.26 3.13 -2.13
C ARG A 38 3.32 3.51 -3.29
N LEU A 39 2.76 2.52 -3.99
CA LEU A 39 1.75 2.78 -5.02
C LEU A 39 0.46 3.38 -4.45
N ILE A 40 0.02 2.94 -3.27
CA ILE A 40 -1.16 3.50 -2.61
C ILE A 40 -0.89 4.95 -2.20
N GLN A 41 0.28 5.23 -1.61
CA GLN A 41 0.68 6.59 -1.23
C GLN A 41 0.73 7.54 -2.42
N ILE A 42 1.33 7.11 -3.54
CA ILE A 42 1.38 7.93 -4.76
C ILE A 42 -0.05 8.20 -5.30
N ALA A 43 -0.97 7.23 -5.16
CA ALA A 43 -2.36 7.42 -5.58
C ALA A 43 -3.11 8.42 -4.69
N GLU A 44 -2.88 8.39 -3.37
CA GLU A 44 -3.45 9.36 -2.43
C GLU A 44 -2.88 10.77 -2.66
N GLU A 45 -1.56 10.88 -2.81
CA GLU A 45 -0.88 12.15 -3.14
C GLU A 45 -1.41 12.73 -4.45
N ALA A 46 -1.66 11.89 -5.46
CA ALA A 46 -2.19 12.35 -6.74
C ALA A 46 -3.60 12.96 -6.61
N VAL A 47 -4.44 12.38 -5.74
CA VAL A 47 -5.79 12.90 -5.47
C VAL A 47 -5.70 14.24 -4.73
N LEU A 48 -4.90 14.30 -3.66
CA LEU A 48 -4.72 15.54 -2.89
C LEU A 48 -4.11 16.65 -3.74
N TRP A 49 -3.09 16.34 -4.55
CA TRP A 49 -2.51 17.28 -5.50
C TRP A 49 -3.56 17.81 -6.48
N ALA A 50 -4.45 16.95 -7.00
CA ALA A 50 -5.50 17.39 -7.91
C ALA A 50 -6.55 18.27 -7.21
N GLU A 51 -6.83 18.04 -5.93
CA GLU A 51 -7.71 18.89 -5.12
C GLU A 51 -7.09 20.27 -4.86
N ASP A 52 -5.80 20.32 -4.50
CA ASP A 52 -5.06 21.55 -4.18
C ASP A 52 -4.71 22.38 -5.42
N ALA A 53 -4.25 21.74 -6.51
CA ALA A 53 -3.83 22.42 -7.72
C ALA A 53 -5.01 22.92 -8.57
N TYR A 54 -6.17 22.27 -8.47
CA TYR A 54 -7.34 22.57 -9.30
C TYR A 54 -8.63 22.76 -8.50
N PRO A 55 -8.68 23.63 -7.48
CA PRO A 55 -9.80 23.71 -6.55
C PRO A 55 -11.15 23.99 -7.24
N LYS A 56 -11.13 24.73 -8.35
CA LYS A 56 -12.31 25.16 -9.13
C LYS A 56 -12.81 24.14 -10.17
N ASN A 57 -12.06 23.06 -10.42
CA ASN A 57 -12.43 22.07 -11.43
C ASN A 57 -13.52 21.13 -10.91
N GLN A 58 -14.31 20.56 -11.83
CA GLN A 58 -15.31 19.56 -11.48
C GLN A 58 -14.64 18.24 -11.07
N GLY A 59 -15.35 17.43 -10.27
CA GLY A 59 -14.81 16.19 -9.69
C GLY A 59 -14.29 15.19 -10.73
N SER A 60 -14.91 15.12 -11.92
CA SER A 60 -14.46 14.27 -13.04
C SER A 60 -13.14 14.75 -13.65
N GLU A 61 -12.97 16.06 -13.81
CA GLU A 61 -11.73 16.65 -14.34
C GLU A 61 -10.57 16.51 -13.35
N LYS A 62 -10.84 16.69 -12.05
CA LYS A 62 -9.85 16.44 -10.98
C LYS A 62 -9.39 14.99 -10.97
N LEU A 63 -10.32 14.04 -11.11
CA LEU A 63 -9.99 12.62 -11.16
C LEU A 63 -9.08 12.31 -12.36
N LEU A 64 -9.36 12.88 -13.53
CA LEU A 64 -8.54 12.68 -14.72
C LEU A 64 -7.11 13.24 -14.54
N LYS A 65 -6.99 14.41 -13.89
CA LYS A 65 -5.69 15.00 -13.52
C LYS A 65 -4.93 14.17 -12.50
N ALA A 66 -5.61 13.62 -11.50
CA ALA A 66 -5.02 12.71 -10.53
C ALA A 66 -4.52 11.42 -11.20
N ILE A 67 -5.27 10.86 -12.16
CA ILE A 67 -4.86 9.65 -12.90
C ILE A 67 -3.59 9.92 -13.73
N GLN A 68 -3.51 11.08 -14.39
CA GLN A 68 -2.32 11.49 -15.14
C GLN A 68 -1.11 11.62 -14.22
N TYR A 69 -1.24 12.36 -13.12
CA TYR A 69 -0.16 12.54 -12.15
C TYR A 69 0.28 11.21 -11.53
N PHE A 70 -0.66 10.36 -11.13
CA PHE A 70 -0.39 9.04 -10.59
C PHE A 70 0.43 8.18 -11.57
N ARG A 71 0.06 8.21 -12.85
CA ARG A 71 0.77 7.44 -13.90
C ARG A 71 2.21 7.92 -14.04
N ASP A 72 2.40 9.22 -14.15
CA ASP A 72 3.74 9.81 -14.30
C ASP A 72 4.61 9.51 -13.09
N ALA A 73 4.07 9.66 -11.88
CA ALA A 73 4.76 9.33 -10.63
C ALA A 73 5.04 7.82 -10.48
N ALA A 74 4.12 6.96 -10.92
CA ALA A 74 4.31 5.51 -10.92
C ALA A 74 5.43 5.09 -11.89
N ILE A 75 5.48 5.67 -13.09
CA ILE A 75 6.55 5.42 -14.07
C ILE A 75 7.90 5.90 -13.52
N GLN A 76 7.95 7.09 -12.91
CA GLN A 76 9.17 7.61 -12.25
C GLN A 76 9.63 6.71 -11.09
N ALA A 77 8.69 6.11 -10.36
CA ALA A 77 8.97 5.14 -9.30
C ALA A 77 9.34 3.74 -9.82
N GLY A 78 9.41 3.55 -11.14
CA GLY A 78 9.82 2.30 -11.78
C GLY A 78 8.70 1.26 -11.91
N PHE A 79 7.44 1.67 -11.79
CA PHE A 79 6.27 0.82 -11.98
C PHE A 79 5.70 1.00 -13.38
N TRP A 80 5.32 -0.12 -13.99
CA TRP A 80 4.55 -0.12 -15.22
C TRP A 80 3.10 -0.43 -14.87
N ILE A 81 2.19 0.52 -15.12
CA ILE A 81 0.79 0.42 -14.75
C ILE A 81 -0.06 0.69 -15.99
N ALA A 82 -1.02 -0.20 -16.26
CA ALA A 82 -1.99 0.00 -17.32
C ALA A 82 -3.01 1.09 -16.94
N ASP A 83 -3.51 1.83 -17.93
CA ASP A 83 -4.44 2.94 -17.76
C ASP A 83 -5.66 2.61 -16.90
N GLU A 84 -6.25 1.43 -17.14
CA GLU A 84 -7.42 0.94 -16.40
C GLU A 84 -7.08 0.64 -14.92
N GLU A 85 -5.87 0.13 -14.67
CA GLU A 85 -5.43 -0.18 -13.31
C GLU A 85 -5.08 1.11 -12.53
N ALA A 86 -4.49 2.09 -13.21
CA ALA A 86 -4.24 3.42 -12.66
C ALA A 86 -5.55 4.11 -12.25
N GLU A 87 -6.54 4.11 -13.14
CA GLU A 87 -7.87 4.65 -12.85
C GLU A 87 -8.49 3.98 -11.62
N LYS A 88 -8.47 2.64 -11.56
CA LYS A 88 -9.04 1.89 -10.44
C LYS A 88 -8.36 2.24 -9.11
N LYS A 89 -7.03 2.34 -9.09
CA LYS A 89 -6.27 2.67 -7.87
C LYS A 89 -6.56 4.10 -7.40
N VAL A 90 -6.54 5.07 -8.31
CA VAL A 90 -6.85 6.47 -7.99
C VAL A 90 -8.30 6.63 -7.54
N ARG A 91 -9.25 5.92 -8.16
CA ARG A 91 -10.66 5.92 -7.73
C ARG A 91 -10.84 5.36 -6.33
N VAL A 92 -10.15 4.27 -6.00
CA VAL A 92 -10.17 3.69 -4.65
C VAL A 92 -9.57 4.66 -3.64
N ALA A 93 -8.45 5.31 -3.96
CA ALA A 93 -7.84 6.33 -3.10
C ALA A 93 -8.78 7.53 -2.87
N TYR A 94 -9.42 8.03 -3.93
CA TYR A 94 -10.41 9.11 -3.83
C TYR A 94 -11.60 8.73 -2.95
N GLN A 95 -12.13 7.52 -3.11
CA GLN A 95 -13.20 7.02 -2.24
C GLN A 95 -12.72 6.90 -0.80
N ALA A 96 -11.55 6.30 -0.56
CA ALA A 96 -10.98 6.14 0.77
C ALA A 96 -10.79 7.49 1.48
N LEU A 97 -10.26 8.50 0.79
CA LEU A 97 -10.11 9.87 1.31
C LEU A 97 -11.46 10.50 1.64
N LYS A 98 -12.45 10.35 0.76
CA LYS A 98 -13.82 10.85 1.00
C LYS A 98 -14.50 10.17 2.20
N TYR A 99 -14.23 8.88 2.43
CA TYR A 99 -14.74 8.14 3.58
C TYR A 99 -13.96 8.47 4.87
N ALA A 100 -12.65 8.70 4.79
CA ALA A 100 -11.79 9.03 5.92
C ALA A 100 -11.99 10.49 6.40
N PHE A 101 -12.26 11.40 5.46
CA PHE A 101 -12.58 12.80 5.70
C PHE A 101 -14.01 13.09 5.23
N PRO A 102 -15.04 12.67 5.99
CA PRO A 102 -16.39 13.10 5.72
C PRO A 102 -16.42 14.63 5.78
N VAL A 103 -17.05 15.23 4.77
CA VAL A 103 -17.15 16.67 4.46
C VAL A 103 -17.59 17.55 5.65
N GLU A 104 -18.06 16.95 6.75
CA GLU A 104 -18.35 17.60 8.02
C GLU A 104 -17.09 18.08 8.78
N THR A 105 -15.92 17.51 8.54
CA THR A 105 -14.66 17.87 9.24
C THR A 105 -13.92 19.07 8.64
N LEU A 106 -14.29 19.51 7.44
CA LEU A 106 -13.68 20.66 6.73
C LEU A 106 -14.50 21.95 6.86
N LYS A 107 -15.53 21.96 7.70
CA LYS A 107 -16.43 23.11 7.92
C LYS A 107 -16.25 23.84 9.25
N ASN A 108 -15.21 23.52 10.03
CA ASN A 108 -14.87 24.22 11.27
C ASN A 108 -13.64 25.09 11.11
#